data_AF-D7CUF2-F1
#
_entry.id   AF-D7CUF2-F1
#
_cell.length_a   1.000
_cell.length_b   1.000
_cell.length_c   1.000
_cell.angle_alpha   90.00
_cell.angle_beta   90.00
_cell.angle_gamma   90.00
#
_symmetry.space_group_name_H-M   'P 1'
#
loop_
_entity.id
_entity.type
_entity.pdbx_description
1 polymer ?
#
loop_
_entity_poly.entity_id
_entity_poly.type
_entity_poly.pdbx_seq_one_letter_code
_entity_poly.pdbx_strand_id
1 'polypeptide(L)'
;MVQTSIWSLQRQLSRNLLAWSALSVGAGGLLLAGTPFWRGVGLQGVVWGGIDAGIAAFGLRAMRRRQRALERPDDPQVTREEARNLHKLLRVNAGLDVLYVAGGAALALTAGTTDAFARGNGVGVVVQGAFLLAFDLVYAQRTGRYLQERRQSAQA
;
A
#
# COMPACT_ATOMS: atom_id res chain seq x y z
N MET A 1 15.37 23.69 -4.79
CA MET A 1 14.89 22.33 -4.46
C MET A 1 13.43 22.44 -4.04
N VAL A 2 12.49 21.81 -4.76
CA VAL A 2 11.08 21.84 -4.36
C VAL A 2 10.95 21.04 -3.06
N GLN A 3 10.63 21.72 -1.95
CA GLN A 3 10.52 21.08 -0.65
C GLN A 3 9.25 20.20 -0.65
N THR A 4 9.43 18.88 -0.65
CA THR A 4 8.31 17.92 -0.73
C THR A 4 7.49 17.98 0.57
N SER A 5 6.28 18.55 0.51
CA SER A 5 5.36 18.60 1.67
C SER A 5 4.87 17.19 2.04
N ILE A 6 4.68 16.90 3.34
CA ILE A 6 4.13 15.62 3.81
C ILE A 6 2.73 15.35 3.22
N TRP A 7 1.93 16.39 3.04
CA TRP A 7 0.60 16.30 2.42
C TRP A 7 0.68 15.89 0.94
N SER A 8 1.77 16.27 0.26
CA SER A 8 2.01 15.85 -1.12
C SER A 8 2.43 14.38 -1.18
N LEU A 9 3.22 13.90 -0.22
CA LEU A 9 3.61 12.48 -0.09
C LEU A 9 2.40 11.58 0.18
N GLN A 10 1.54 11.94 1.14
CA GLN A 10 0.30 11.20 1.43
C GLN A 10 -0.61 11.14 0.20
N ARG A 11 -0.73 12.25 -0.54
CA ARG A 11 -1.55 12.31 -1.76
C ARG A 11 -0.98 11.46 -2.89
N GLN A 12 0.34 11.47 -3.09
CA GLN A 12 1.01 10.61 -4.07
C GLN A 12 0.83 9.14 -3.73
N LEU A 13 1.03 8.79 -2.45
CA LEU A 13 0.79 7.43 -1.93
C LEU A 13 -0.62 6.96 -2.28
N SER A 14 -1.65 7.68 -1.87
CA SER A 14 -3.02 7.24 -2.12
C SER A 14 -3.39 7.22 -3.61
N ARG A 15 -2.86 8.14 -4.43
CA ARG A 15 -3.11 8.11 -5.89
C ARG A 15 -2.45 6.91 -6.56
N ASN A 16 -1.22 6.58 -6.18
CA ASN A 16 -0.52 5.43 -6.72
C ASN A 16 -1.19 4.12 -6.27
N LEU A 17 -1.66 4.05 -5.02
CA LEU A 17 -2.40 2.89 -4.52
C LEU A 17 -3.74 2.75 -5.26
N LEU A 18 -4.47 3.83 -5.54
CA LEU A 18 -5.67 3.79 -6.39
C LEU A 18 -5.37 3.33 -7.83
N ALA A 19 -4.26 3.78 -8.41
CA ALA A 19 -3.86 3.36 -9.74
C ALA A 19 -3.55 1.85 -9.77
N TRP A 20 -2.80 1.36 -8.77
CA TRP A 20 -2.58 -0.07 -8.59
C TRP A 20 -3.89 -0.83 -8.43
N SER A 21 -4.79 -0.33 -7.58
CA SER A 21 -6.12 -0.93 -7.36
C SER A 21 -6.92 -1.07 -8.64
N ALA A 22 -6.98 -0.02 -9.46
CA ALA A 22 -7.69 -0.04 -10.74
C ALA A 22 -7.09 -1.07 -11.71
N LEU A 23 -5.76 -1.14 -11.78
CA LEU A 23 -5.05 -2.14 -12.59
C LEU A 23 -5.32 -3.56 -12.07
N SER A 24 -5.24 -3.79 -10.76
CA SER A 24 -5.46 -5.09 -10.13
C SER A 24 -6.90 -5.58 -10.30
N VAL A 25 -7.90 -4.71 -10.13
CA VAL A 25 -9.31 -5.06 -10.38
C VAL A 25 -9.56 -5.31 -11.86
N GLY A 26 -9.04 -4.47 -12.75
CA GLY A 26 -9.22 -4.62 -14.19
C GLY A 26 -8.58 -5.91 -14.72
N ALA A 27 -7.29 -6.11 -14.43
CA ALA A 27 -6.57 -7.32 -14.80
C ALA A 27 -7.16 -8.56 -14.12
N GLY A 28 -7.48 -8.47 -12.83
CA GLY A 28 -8.10 -9.55 -12.08
C GLY A 28 -9.44 -9.97 -12.64
N GLY A 29 -10.29 -9.01 -13.02
CA GLY A 29 -11.57 -9.24 -13.68
C GLY A 29 -11.44 -10.00 -15.00
N LEU A 30 -10.44 -9.67 -15.83
CA LEU A 30 -10.15 -10.40 -17.05
C LEU A 30 -9.71 -11.85 -16.77
N LEU A 31 -8.88 -12.06 -15.74
CA LEU A 31 -8.38 -13.38 -15.36
C LEU A 31 -9.48 -14.32 -14.81
N LEU A 32 -10.61 -13.77 -14.32
CA LEU A 32 -11.76 -14.57 -13.86
C LEU A 32 -12.45 -15.38 -14.98
N ALA A 33 -12.21 -15.05 -16.25
CA ALA A 33 -12.70 -15.85 -17.39
C ALA A 33 -11.77 -17.03 -17.76
N GLY A 34 -10.64 -17.18 -17.06
CA GLY A 34 -9.62 -18.19 -17.37
C GLY A 34 -9.84 -19.56 -16.73
N THR A 35 -8.77 -20.37 -16.73
CA THR A 35 -8.72 -21.69 -16.06
C THR A 35 -8.82 -21.54 -14.54
N PRO A 36 -9.06 -22.62 -13.75
CA PRO A 36 -9.14 -22.54 -12.30
C PRO A 36 -7.95 -21.80 -11.65
N PHE A 37 -6.74 -22.01 -12.18
CA PHE A 37 -5.57 -21.26 -11.74
C PHE A 37 -5.71 -19.74 -11.96
N TRP A 38 -6.03 -19.32 -13.18
CA TRP A 38 -6.19 -17.89 -13.49
C TRP A 38 -7.37 -17.26 -12.75
N ARG A 39 -8.45 -18.01 -12.50
CA ARG A 39 -9.57 -17.59 -11.66
C ARG A 39 -9.11 -17.32 -10.22
N GLY A 40 -8.26 -18.17 -9.67
CA GLY A 40 -7.67 -17.94 -8.34
C GLY A 40 -6.81 -16.67 -8.29
N VAL A 41 -5.94 -16.46 -9.28
CA VAL A 41 -5.13 -15.24 -9.39
C VAL A 41 -6.02 -14.00 -9.55
N GLY A 42 -7.01 -14.08 -10.45
CA GLY A 42 -7.92 -12.99 -10.75
C GLY A 42 -8.78 -12.59 -9.57
N LEU A 43 -9.28 -13.56 -8.80
CA LEU A 43 -10.03 -13.32 -7.57
C LEU A 43 -9.21 -12.49 -6.58
N GLN A 44 -7.94 -12.84 -6.38
CA GLN A 44 -7.05 -12.07 -5.49
C GLN A 44 -6.84 -10.65 -6.01
N GLY A 45 -6.65 -10.46 -7.32
CA GLY A 45 -6.53 -9.13 -7.92
C GLY A 45 -7.77 -8.24 -7.70
N VAL A 46 -8.97 -8.81 -7.86
CA VAL A 46 -10.23 -8.08 -7.63
C VAL A 46 -10.45 -7.77 -6.15
N VAL A 47 -10.26 -8.75 -5.27
CA VAL A 47 -10.50 -8.58 -3.83
C VAL A 47 -9.51 -7.61 -3.21
N TRP A 48 -8.21 -7.81 -3.40
CA TRP A 48 -7.19 -6.92 -2.85
C TRP A 48 -7.22 -5.55 -3.50
N GLY A 49 -7.40 -5.48 -4.83
CA GLY A 49 -7.58 -4.20 -5.51
C GLY A 49 -8.78 -3.41 -4.99
N GLY A 50 -9.88 -4.08 -4.64
CA GLY A 50 -11.04 -3.44 -4.01
C GLY A 50 -10.72 -2.91 -2.60
N ILE A 51 -10.04 -3.69 -1.78
CA ILE A 51 -9.62 -3.31 -0.42
C ILE A 51 -8.66 -2.11 -0.48
N ASP A 52 -7.64 -2.17 -1.33
CA ASP A 52 -6.66 -1.11 -1.53
C ASP A 52 -7.31 0.20 -2.00
N ALA A 53 -8.29 0.11 -2.90
CA ALA A 53 -9.04 1.28 -3.35
C ALA A 53 -9.80 1.93 -2.19
N GLY A 54 -10.41 1.11 -1.32
CA GLY A 54 -11.09 1.56 -0.11
C GLY A 54 -10.14 2.27 0.86
N ILE A 55 -8.99 1.65 1.14
CA ILE A 55 -7.93 2.22 2.00
C ILE A 55 -7.44 3.55 1.43
N ALA A 56 -7.14 3.60 0.12
CA ALA A 56 -6.63 4.79 -0.53
C ALA A 56 -7.65 5.93 -0.54
N ALA A 57 -8.92 5.64 -0.84
CA ALA A 57 -10.00 6.62 -0.81
C ALA A 57 -10.25 7.16 0.60
N PHE A 58 -10.25 6.28 1.60
CA PHE A 58 -10.36 6.66 3.01
C PHE A 58 -9.16 7.52 3.44
N GLY A 59 -7.93 7.12 3.10
CA GLY A 59 -6.71 7.87 3.39
C GLY A 59 -6.74 9.29 2.81
N LEU A 60 -7.16 9.45 1.54
CA LEU A 60 -7.35 10.78 0.94
C LEU A 60 -8.41 11.60 1.66
N ARG A 61 -9.53 10.98 2.04
CA ARG A 61 -10.63 11.67 2.74
C ARG A 61 -10.18 12.09 4.14
N ALA A 62 -9.53 11.22 4.88
CA ALA A 62 -9.00 11.48 6.22
C ALA A 62 -7.95 12.59 6.19
N MET A 63 -6.98 12.51 5.27
CA MET A 63 -5.97 13.54 5.05
C MET A 63 -6.62 14.91 4.75
N ARG A 64 -7.56 14.97 3.79
CA ARG A 64 -8.26 16.22 3.44
C ARG A 64 -9.06 16.80 4.60
N ARG A 65 -9.75 15.95 5.38
CA ARG A 65 -10.51 16.37 6.56
C ARG A 65 -9.58 16.97 7.61
N ARG A 66 -8.48 16.29 7.90
CA ARG A 66 -7.49 16.75 8.88
C ARG A 66 -6.82 18.06 8.44
N GLN A 67 -6.42 18.15 7.17
CA GLN A 67 -5.83 19.37 6.61
C GLN A 67 -6.78 20.58 6.69
N ARG A 68 -8.10 20.38 6.56
CA ARG A 68 -9.11 21.45 6.69
C ARG A 68 -9.44 21.83 8.13
N ALA A 69 -9.27 20.90 9.08
CA ALA A 69 -9.57 21.11 10.48
C ALA A 69 -8.44 21.85 11.23
N LEU A 70 -7.23 21.86 10.66
CA LEU A 70 -6.06 22.52 11.25
C LEU A 70 -5.99 23.97 10.80
N GLU A 71 -5.79 24.90 11.74
CA GLU A 71 -5.56 26.32 11.44
C GLU A 71 -4.23 26.54 10.71
N ARG A 72 -3.19 25.78 11.08
CA ARG A 72 -1.84 25.82 10.50
C ARG A 72 -1.39 24.42 10.08
N PRO A 73 -1.90 23.88 8.96
CA PRO A 73 -1.58 22.51 8.53
C PRO A 73 -0.11 22.31 8.12
N ASP A 74 0.60 23.40 7.81
CA ASP A 74 2.02 23.37 7.47
C ASP A 74 2.94 23.65 8.67
N ASP A 75 2.37 23.70 9.89
CA ASP A 75 3.16 23.84 11.11
C ASP A 75 4.22 22.72 11.22
N PRO A 76 5.49 23.05 11.54
CA PRO A 76 6.56 22.06 11.63
C PRO A 76 6.34 20.94 12.65
N GLN A 77 5.58 21.16 13.72
CA GLN A 77 5.24 20.12 14.70
C GLN A 77 4.18 19.19 14.12
N VAL A 78 3.11 19.74 13.56
CA VAL A 78 2.02 18.98 12.93
C VAL A 78 2.55 18.11 11.80
N THR A 79 3.31 18.69 10.87
CA THR A 79 3.83 17.95 9.72
C THR A 79 4.83 16.85 10.11
N ARG A 80 5.57 17.04 11.21
CA ARG A 80 6.45 15.99 11.77
C ARG A 80 5.66 14.87 12.42
N GLU A 81 4.58 15.17 13.14
CA GLU A 81 3.71 14.17 13.73
C GLU A 81 3.02 13.32 12.65
N GLU A 82 2.45 13.95 11.63
CA GLU A 82 1.86 13.26 10.47
C GLU A 82 2.87 12.33 9.79
N ALA A 83 4.09 12.81 9.58
CA ALA A 83 5.15 12.01 8.98
C ALA A 83 5.57 10.81 9.85
N ARG A 84 5.63 10.97 11.19
CA ARG A 84 5.92 9.86 12.11
C ARG A 84 4.83 8.79 12.10
N ASN A 85 3.57 9.23 12.15
CA ASN A 85 2.42 8.32 12.13
C ASN A 85 2.37 7.54 10.82
N LEU A 86 2.55 8.22 9.68
CA LEU A 86 2.62 7.57 8.38
C LEU A 86 3.80 6.59 8.28
N HIS A 87 5.00 7.01 8.70
CA HIS A 87 6.19 6.16 8.67
C HIS A 87 5.99 4.89 9.52
N LYS A 88 5.38 5.00 10.70
CA LYS A 88 5.07 3.86 11.55
C LYS A 88 4.07 2.92 10.87
N LEU A 89 2.99 3.46 10.31
CA LEU A 89 1.96 2.67 9.62
C LEU A 89 2.55 1.86 8.45
N LEU A 90 3.36 2.49 7.61
CA LEU A 90 4.01 1.85 6.46
C LEU A 90 4.94 0.71 6.88
N ARG A 91 5.68 0.86 7.99
CA ARG A 91 6.55 -0.22 8.48
C ARG A 91 5.79 -1.39 9.06
N VAL A 92 4.64 -1.12 9.70
CA VAL A 92 3.76 -2.19 10.20
C VAL A 92 3.17 -2.96 9.02
N ASN A 93 2.66 -2.27 8.00
CA ASN A 93 2.11 -2.91 6.80
C ASN A 93 3.17 -3.68 6.03
N ALA A 94 4.38 -3.13 5.83
CA ALA A 94 5.48 -3.90 5.23
C ALA A 94 5.77 -5.20 5.99
N GLY A 95 5.64 -5.22 7.32
CA GLY A 95 5.74 -6.45 8.12
C GLY A 95 4.59 -7.42 7.84
N LEU A 96 3.36 -6.93 7.71
CA LEU A 96 2.20 -7.74 7.34
C LEU A 96 2.32 -8.30 5.92
N ASP A 97 2.84 -7.53 4.97
CA ASP A 97 3.03 -7.98 3.58
C ASP A 97 4.01 -9.15 3.47
N VAL A 98 5.05 -9.18 4.31
CA VAL A 98 5.94 -10.34 4.42
C VAL A 98 5.14 -11.59 4.84
N LEU A 99 4.23 -11.45 5.81
CA LEU A 99 3.37 -12.55 6.24
C LEU A 99 2.39 -12.98 5.14
N TYR A 100 1.81 -12.03 4.41
CA TYR A 100 0.92 -12.32 3.28
C TYR A 100 1.67 -13.06 2.16
N VAL A 101 2.84 -12.59 1.76
CA VAL A 101 3.66 -13.24 0.73
C VAL A 101 4.06 -14.64 1.18
N ALA A 102 4.52 -14.80 2.42
CA ALA A 102 4.86 -16.12 2.96
C ALA A 102 3.65 -17.06 2.99
N GLY A 103 2.48 -16.58 3.41
CA GLY A 103 1.24 -17.35 3.43
C GLY A 103 0.74 -17.74 2.03
N GLY A 104 0.81 -16.82 1.07
CA GLY A 104 0.48 -17.09 -0.33
C GLY A 104 1.42 -18.11 -0.95
N ALA A 105 2.73 -18.00 -0.69
CA ALA A 105 3.72 -18.97 -1.13
C ALA A 105 3.47 -20.35 -0.51
N ALA A 106 3.21 -20.40 0.80
CA ALA A 106 2.85 -21.63 1.50
C ALA A 106 1.58 -22.26 0.89
N LEU A 107 0.53 -21.48 0.62
CA LEU A 107 -0.69 -21.96 -0.03
C LEU A 107 -0.39 -22.55 -1.42
N ALA A 108 0.40 -21.86 -2.24
CA ALA A 108 0.76 -22.30 -3.58
C ALA A 108 1.61 -23.58 -3.59
N LEU A 109 2.49 -23.76 -2.59
CA LEU A 109 3.42 -24.89 -2.46
C LEU A 109 2.86 -26.07 -1.66
N THR A 110 1.71 -25.90 -1.01
CA THR A 110 1.04 -26.97 -0.25
C THR A 110 -0.26 -27.37 -0.93
N ALA A 111 -1.40 -26.79 -0.56
CA ALA A 111 -2.69 -27.10 -1.18
C ALA A 111 -2.70 -26.86 -2.71
N GLY A 112 -1.88 -25.93 -3.19
CA GLY A 112 -1.71 -25.64 -4.61
C GLY A 112 -1.03 -26.75 -5.43
N THR A 113 -0.43 -27.77 -4.81
CA THR A 113 0.17 -28.89 -5.56
C THR A 113 -0.90 -29.81 -6.15
N THR A 114 -2.08 -29.86 -5.54
CA THR A 114 -3.19 -30.73 -5.96
C THR A 114 -4.41 -29.95 -6.47
N ASP A 115 -4.57 -28.68 -6.07
CA ASP A 115 -5.65 -27.81 -6.55
C ASP A 115 -5.10 -26.58 -7.29
N ALA A 116 -5.41 -26.51 -8.59
CA ALA A 116 -5.01 -25.39 -9.44
C ALA A 116 -5.61 -24.05 -9.00
N PHE A 117 -6.85 -24.03 -8.48
CA PHE A 117 -7.47 -22.81 -7.95
C PHE A 117 -6.78 -22.35 -6.67
N ALA A 118 -6.49 -23.26 -5.74
CA ALA A 118 -5.72 -22.96 -4.54
C ALA A 118 -4.32 -22.40 -4.90
N ARG A 119 -3.66 -23.00 -5.89
CA ARG A 119 -2.37 -22.51 -6.39
C ARG A 119 -2.48 -21.10 -6.97
N GLY A 120 -3.53 -20.86 -7.74
CA GLY A 120 -3.83 -19.54 -8.30
C GLY A 120 -4.04 -18.48 -7.23
N ASN A 121 -4.78 -18.81 -6.17
CA ASN A 121 -4.95 -17.91 -5.02
C ASN A 121 -3.62 -17.63 -4.33
N GLY A 122 -2.81 -18.66 -4.06
CA GLY A 122 -1.50 -18.47 -3.43
C GLY A 122 -0.57 -17.56 -4.25
N VAL A 123 -0.50 -17.79 -5.56
CA VAL A 123 0.26 -16.94 -6.49
C VAL A 123 -0.32 -15.51 -6.52
N GLY A 124 -1.64 -15.37 -6.57
CA GLY A 124 -2.30 -14.07 -6.53
C GLY A 124 -1.97 -13.26 -5.27
N VAL A 125 -1.99 -13.90 -4.10
CA VAL A 125 -1.58 -13.27 -2.82
C VAL A 125 -0.11 -12.87 -2.86
N VAL A 126 0.78 -13.73 -3.37
CA VAL A 126 2.22 -13.41 -3.49
C VAL A 126 2.44 -12.19 -4.38
N VAL A 127 1.77 -12.13 -5.54
CA VAL A 127 1.92 -11.00 -6.48
C VAL A 127 1.44 -9.69 -5.87
N GLN A 128 0.25 -9.69 -5.25
CA GLN A 128 -0.31 -8.49 -4.61
C GLN A 128 0.54 -8.06 -3.42
N GLY A 129 0.88 -9.01 -2.52
CA GLY A 129 1.69 -8.74 -1.34
C GLY A 129 3.11 -8.27 -1.67
N ALA A 130 3.75 -8.82 -2.71
CA ALA A 130 5.09 -8.40 -3.12
C ALA A 130 5.10 -6.95 -3.65
N PHE A 131 4.06 -6.56 -4.39
CA PHE A 131 3.88 -5.18 -4.80
C PHE A 131 3.69 -4.25 -3.59
N LEU A 132 2.78 -4.60 -2.68
CA LEU A 132 2.48 -3.79 -1.49
C LEU A 132 3.69 -3.64 -0.57
N LEU A 133 4.47 -4.71 -0.38
CA LEU A 133 5.72 -4.68 0.36
C LEU A 133 6.70 -3.67 -0.23
N ALA A 134 6.93 -3.74 -1.55
CA ALA A 134 7.82 -2.82 -2.23
C ALA A 134 7.30 -1.38 -2.15
N PHE A 135 5.99 -1.19 -2.34
CA PHE A 135 5.31 0.09 -2.22
C PHE A 135 5.53 0.71 -0.83
N ASP A 136 5.27 -0.05 0.23
CA ASP A 136 5.37 0.42 1.60
C ASP A 136 6.80 0.72 2.01
N LEU A 137 7.77 -0.10 1.59
CA LEU A 137 9.19 0.18 1.82
C LEU A 137 9.64 1.47 1.14
N VAL A 138 9.23 1.72 -0.11
CA VAL A 138 9.56 2.96 -0.83
C VAL A 138 8.98 4.18 -0.10
N TYR A 139 7.72 4.13 0.32
CA TYR A 139 7.11 5.25 1.04
C TYR A 139 7.64 5.39 2.47
N ALA A 140 7.98 4.30 3.16
CA ALA A 140 8.61 4.33 4.48
C ALA A 140 9.99 5.00 4.41
N GLN A 141 10.78 4.70 3.37
CA GLN A 141 12.07 5.35 3.14
C GLN A 141 11.93 6.85 2.85
N ARG A 142 10.95 7.25 2.02
CA ARG A 142 10.70 8.66 1.69
C ARG A 142 10.25 9.46 2.92
N THR A 143 9.35 8.90 3.73
CA THR A 143 8.88 9.51 4.98
C THR A 143 9.97 9.56 6.04
N GLY A 144 10.83 8.53 6.12
CA GLY A 144 12.00 8.51 6.99
C GLY A 144 13.00 9.62 6.66
N ARG A 145 13.31 9.82 5.36
CA ARG A 145 14.16 10.92 4.89
C ARG A 145 13.59 12.30 5.24
N TYR A 146 12.28 12.50 5.01
CA TYR A 146 11.60 13.74 5.41
C TYR A 146 11.76 14.05 6.90
N LEU A 147 11.64 13.04 7.77
CA LEU A 147 11.82 13.21 9.21
C LEU A 147 13.27 13.56 9.60
N GLN A 148 14.26 13.01 8.91
CA GLN A 148 15.67 13.31 9.15
C GLN A 148 16.02 14.76 8.79
N GLU A 149 15.60 15.22 7.60
CA GLU A 149 15.81 16.60 7.14
C GLU A 149 15.18 17.61 8.12
N ARG A 150 13.93 17.36 8.54
CA ARG A 150 13.22 18.23 9.50
C ARG A 150 13.81 18.20 10.92
N ARG A 151 14.61 17.19 11.26
CA ARG A 151 15.34 17.15 12.54
C ARG A 151 16.59 18.01 12.46
N GLN A 152 17.34 17.93 11.36
CA GLN A 152 18.55 18.73 11.12
C GLN A 152 18.24 20.23 11.08
N SER A 153 17.18 20.65 10.37
CA SER A 153 16.80 22.08 10.31
C SER A 153 16.29 22.68 11.63
N ALA A 154 15.96 21.85 12.63
CA ALA A 154 15.55 22.33 13.94
C ALA A 154 16.71 22.40 14.94
N GLN A 155 17.89 21.91 14.56
CA GLN A 155 19.11 21.93 15.36
C GLN A 155 20.15 22.92 14.83
N ALA A 156 19.90 23.51 13.65
CA ALA A 156 20.69 24.58 13.04
C ALA A 156 20.00 25.93 13.31
#